data_AF-A0A101I4V2-F1
#
_entry.id   AF-A0A101I4V2-F1
#
_cell.length_a   1.000
_cell.length_b   1.000
_cell.length_c   1.000
_cell.angle_alpha   90.00
_cell.angle_beta   90.00
_cell.angle_gamma   90.00
#
_symmetry.space_group_name_H-M   'P 1'
#
loop_
_entity.id
_entity.type
_entity.pdbx_description
1 polymer ?
#
loop_
_entity_poly.entity_id
_entity_poly.type
_entity_poly.pdbx_seq_one_letter_code
_entity_poly.pdbx_strand_id
1 'polypeptide(L)' 'MFVMCDYQKNGEGKRMMSSAIDIARSTSRKGIISFGYTDPKWYLPVSFFEKFGFREISRNGDERLMM' A
#
# COMPACT_ATOMS: atom_id res chain seq x y z
N MET A 1 -6.42 0.35 1.88
CA MET A 1 -6.10 1.05 3.15
C MET A 1 -6.50 2.51 2.99
N PHE A 2 -7.32 3.03 3.89
CA PHE A 2 -7.77 4.41 3.84
C PHE A 2 -7.53 5.03 5.22
N VAL A 3 -6.94 6.22 5.24
CA VAL A 3 -6.74 7.01 6.45
C VAL A 3 -7.65 8.21 6.33
N MET A 4 -8.55 8.37 7.31
CA MET A 4 -9.45 9.52 7.37
C MET A 4 -8.65 10.82 7.31
N CYS A 5 -9.18 11.84 6.64
CA CYS A 5 -8.48 13.10 6.38
C CYS A 5 -7.81 13.70 7.62
N ASP A 6 -8.48 13.66 8.77
CA ASP A 6 -7.98 14.20 10.05
C ASP A 6 -6.74 13.48 10.59
N TYR A 7 -6.48 12.26 10.11
CA TYR A 7 -5.36 11.41 10.50
C TYR A 7 -4.32 11.26 9.38
N GLN A 8 -4.55 11.88 8.22
CA GLN A 8 -3.57 11.91 7.14
C GLN A 8 -2.34 12.72 7.56
N LYS A 9 -1.19 12.41 6.95
CA LYS A 9 0.11 13.05 7.21
C LYS A 9 0.69 12.84 8.63
N ASN A 10 -0.02 12.18 9.53
CA ASN A 10 0.48 11.80 10.86
C ASN A 10 1.27 10.47 10.89
N GLY A 11 1.52 9.88 9.72
CA GLY A 11 2.26 8.62 9.60
C GLY A 11 1.43 7.36 9.88
N GLU A 12 0.14 7.48 10.19
CA GLU A 12 -0.74 6.34 10.51
C GLU A 12 -0.79 5.30 9.38
N GLY A 13 -0.89 5.73 8.12
CA GLY A 13 -0.81 4.81 6.99
C GLY A 13 0.51 4.02 6.96
N LYS A 14 1.63 4.66 7.30
CA LYS A 14 2.94 3.99 7.37
C LYS A 14 2.99 2.98 8.51
N ARG A 15 2.46 3.32 9.67
CA ARG A 15 2.39 2.42 10.83
C ARG A 15 1.55 1.18 10.50
N MET A 16 0.35 1.38 9.97
CA MET A 16 -0.54 0.30 9.55
C MET A 16 0.11 -0.63 8.53
N MET A 17 0.74 -0.09 7.48
CA MET A 17 1.39 -0.90 6.45
C MET A 17 2.60 -1.67 7.01
N SER A 18 3.42 -1.03 7.84
CA SER A 18 4.57 -1.70 8.47
C SER A 18 4.12 -2.88 9.33
N SER A 19 3.09 -2.68 10.16
CA SER A 19 2.52 -3.77 10.96
C SER A 19 1.92 -4.88 10.11
N ALA A 20 1.25 -4.55 8.99
CA ALA A 20 0.75 -5.56 8.07
C ALA A 20 1.89 -6.40 7.48
N ILE A 21 3.00 -5.77 7.07
CA ILE A 21 4.19 -6.44 6.52
C ILE A 21 4.81 -7.37 7.58
N ASP A 22 4.95 -6.90 8.82
CA ASP A 22 5.51 -7.69 9.92
C ASP A 22 4.65 -8.93 10.23
N ILE A 23 3.32 -8.78 10.22
CA ILE A 23 2.38 -9.90 10.38
C ILE A 23 2.47 -10.88 9.19
N ALA A 24 2.58 -10.38 7.96
CA ALA A 24 2.72 -11.25 6.79
C ALA A 24 4.02 -12.07 6.86
N ARG A 25 5.12 -11.47 7.31
CA ARG A 25 6.41 -12.14 7.52
C ARG A 25 6.36 -13.19 8.62
N SER A 26 5.67 -12.93 9.73
CA SER A 26 5.59 -13.87 10.86
C SER A 26 4.68 -15.07 10.62
N THR A 27 3.79 -15.00 9.62
CA THR A 27 2.77 -16.04 9.36
C THR A 27 3.10 -16.99 8.21
N SER A 28 4.37 -17.06 7.77
CA SER A 28 4.80 -17.84 6.59
C SER A 28 4.06 -17.50 5.29
N ARG A 29 3.39 -16.34 5.23
CA ARG A 29 2.71 -15.87 4.02
C ARG A 29 3.75 -15.24 3.09
N LYS A 30 3.61 -15.51 1.78
CA LYS A 30 4.58 -15.13 0.73
C LYS A 30 4.69 -13.61 0.47
N GLY A 31 4.03 -12.76 1.26
CA GLY A 31 4.02 -11.32 1.11
C GLY A 31 2.62 -10.73 1.15
N ILE A 32 2.51 -9.46 0.75
CA ILE A 32 1.25 -8.72 0.63
C ILE A 32 1.11 -8.32 -0.83
N ILE A 33 -0.08 -8.52 -1.39
CA ILE A 33 -0.46 -7.96 -2.69
C ILE A 33 -1.47 -6.85 -2.41
N SER A 34 -1.35 -5.73 -3.09
CA SER A 34 -2.34 -4.65 -3.01
C SER A 34 -2.67 -4.06 -4.38
N PHE A 35 -3.82 -3.41 -4.45
CA PHE A 35 -4.08 -2.45 -5.53
C PHE A 35 -3.54 -1.08 -5.14
N GLY A 36 -2.91 -0.41 -6.10
CA GLY A 36 -2.54 1.00 -6.04
C GLY A 36 -3.08 1.73 -7.26
N TYR A 37 -3.36 3.02 -7.11
CA TYR A 37 -3.92 3.86 -8.18
C TYR A 37 -2.95 5.00 -8.53
N THR A 38 -2.75 5.24 -9.82
CA THR A 38 -2.01 6.42 -10.31
C THR A 38 -2.84 7.70 -10.17
N ASP A 39 -4.16 7.57 -10.35
CA ASP A 39 -5.16 8.61 -10.16
C ASP A 39 -6.51 7.98 -9.74
N PRO A 40 -7.29 8.61 -8.83
CA PRO A 40 -6.96 9.78 -8.04
C PRO A 40 -6.11 9.44 -6.80
N LYS A 41 -5.15 10.31 -6.46
CA LYS A 41 -4.14 10.05 -5.42
C LYS A 41 -4.63 10.10 -3.97
N TRP A 42 -5.92 10.35 -3.72
CA TRP A 42 -6.46 10.50 -2.36
C TRP A 42 -6.66 9.17 -1.64
N TYR A 43 -6.68 8.04 -2.37
CA TYR A 43 -6.70 6.69 -1.78
C TYR A 43 -5.71 5.78 -2.49
N LEU A 44 -4.97 4.99 -1.71
CA LEU A 44 -4.05 3.97 -2.21
C LEU A 44 -3.12 4.42 -3.36
N PRO A 45 -2.42 5.57 -3.26
CA PRO A 45 -1.57 6.01 -4.34
C PRO A 45 -0.40 5.04 -4.53
N VAL A 46 -0.06 4.70 -5.78
CA VAL A 46 1.08 3.80 -6.11
C VAL A 46 2.36 4.20 -5.37
N SER A 47 2.66 5.52 -5.37
CA SER A 47 3.82 6.11 -4.68
C SER A 47 3.88 5.85 -3.17
N PHE A 48 2.77 5.51 -2.52
CA PHE A 48 2.78 5.11 -1.12
C PHE A 48 3.37 3.71 -0.95
N PHE A 49 3.00 2.76 -1.81
CA PHE A 49 3.46 1.38 -1.75
C PHE A 49 4.92 1.22 -2.20
N GLU A 50 5.35 2.01 -3.19
CA GLU A 50 6.75 2.04 -3.64
C GLU A 50 7.72 2.38 -2.49
N LYS A 51 7.30 3.21 -1.53
CA LYS A 51 8.09 3.53 -0.33
C LYS A 51 8.33 2.34 0.60
N PHE A 52 7.54 1.28 0.48
CA PHE A 52 7.72 0.01 1.19
C PHE A 52 8.43 -1.06 0.35
N GLY A 53 8.87 -0.71 -0.87
CA GLY A 53 9.57 -1.61 -1.77
C GLY A 53 8.67 -2.46 -2.66
N PHE A 54 7.35 -2.23 -2.64
CA PHE A 54 6.43 -2.91 -3.54
C PHE A 54 6.72 -2.50 -4.98
N ARG A 55 6.60 -3.45 -5.90
CA ARG A 55 6.76 -3.29 -7.33
C ARG A 55 5.45 -3.62 -8.04
N GLU A 56 5.23 -2.96 -9.16
CA GLU A 56 4.11 -3.29 -10.04
C GLU A 56 4.31 -4.70 -10.65
N ILE A 57 3.29 -5.54 -10.52
CA ILE A 57 3.21 -6.86 -11.20
C ILE A 57 2.32 -6.78 -12.44
N SER A 58 1.26 -5.96 -12.39
CA SER A 58 0.28 -5.84 -13.48
C SER A 58 -0.39 -4.47 -13.44
N ARG A 59 -0.98 -4.07 -14.56
CA ARG A 59 -1.71 -2.80 -14.71
C ARG A 59 -2.99 -2.96 -15.51
N ASN A 60 -3.99 -2.16 -15.15
CA ASN A 60 -5.22 -1.98 -15.91
C ASN A 60 -5.70 -0.53 -15.78
N GLY A 61 -5.58 0.28 -16.84
CA GLY A 61 -5.89 1.70 -16.77
C GLY A 61 -5.03 2.42 -15.72
N ASP A 62 -5.65 2.98 -14.68
CA ASP A 62 -4.98 3.62 -13.54
C ASP A 62 -4.72 2.69 -12.35
N GLU A 63 -5.26 1.47 -12.38
CA GLU A 63 -5.05 0.46 -11.35
C GLU A 63 -3.73 -0.28 -11.57
N ARG A 64 -3.00 -0.52 -10.49
CA ARG A 64 -1.75 -1.29 -10.42
C ARG A 64 -1.89 -2.38 -9.38
N LEU A 65 -1.56 -3.60 -9.76
CA LEU A 65 -1.34 -4.68 -8.82
C LEU A 65 0.11 -4.60 -8.33
N MET A 66 0.30 -4.47 -7.02
CA MET A 66 1.58 -4.19 -6.37
C MET A 66 1.98 -5.33 -5.42
N MET A 67 3.25 -5.72 -5.39
CA MET A 67 3.85 -6.68 -4.44
C MET A 67 5.29 -6.32 -4.08
#